data_AF-A0AAW2P569-F1
#
_entry.id   AF-A0AAW2P569-F1
#
_cell.length_a   1.000
_cell.length_b   1.000
_cell.length_c   1.000
_cell.angle_alpha   90.00
_cell.angle_beta   90.00
_cell.angle_gamma   90.00
#
_symmetry.space_group_name_H-M   'P 1'
#
loop_
_entity.id
_entity.type
_entity.pdbx_description
1 polymer ?
#
loop_
_entity_poly.entity_id
_entity_poly.type
_entity_poly.pdbx_seq_one_letter_code
_entity_poly.pdbx_strand_id
1 'polypeptide(L)'
;MKHETASLLELRARQSSQQWFYRYDKDQNEDLLQSMRYYIEAAEVHSSIDAGNNTRRACAQASLVSLQIRMPDTKWLDLSETNARRILVEQSRFQEALIVAEAYGLNQPSEWALVLWEQMLNPELTEQFVAEFVAVLPLQPSMLVELARFYRSEMQARGDQSQFSVWLTGGGLPADWAKYLGRSFRCLLKRTRDFRLKLHLATTATGFDDVIDACNRELDKVPENAGPLILRKGHGGAYLPLM
;
A
#
# COMPACT_ATOMS: atom_id res chain seq x y z
N MET A 1 -34.83 5.73 10.24
CA MET A 1 -34.37 6.12 11.59
C MET A 1 -32.87 5.88 11.81
N LYS A 2 -32.37 4.66 12.06
CA LYS A 2 -30.93 4.48 12.42
C LYS A 2 -29.93 5.00 11.38
N HIS A 3 -30.17 4.74 10.08
CA HIS A 3 -29.33 5.30 9.01
C HIS A 3 -29.32 6.84 9.00
N GLU A 4 -30.48 7.47 9.19
CA GLU A 4 -30.61 8.93 9.26
C GLU A 4 -29.90 9.50 10.49
N THR A 5 -29.98 8.81 11.63
CA THR A 5 -29.24 9.17 12.85
C THR A 5 -27.73 9.15 12.61
N ALA A 6 -27.21 8.08 12.00
CA ALA A 6 -25.79 7.98 11.68
C ALA A 6 -25.35 9.07 10.69
N SER A 7 -26.13 9.33 9.64
CA SER A 7 -25.85 10.42 8.69
C SER A 7 -25.88 11.81 9.34
N LEU A 8 -26.78 12.04 10.31
CA LEU A 8 -26.84 13.28 11.07
C LEU A 8 -25.59 13.45 11.96
N LEU A 9 -25.14 12.38 12.62
CA LEU A 9 -23.91 12.40 13.41
C LEU A 9 -22.67 12.68 12.55
N GLU A 10 -22.54 12.03 11.39
CA GLU A 10 -21.46 12.33 10.43
C GLU A 10 -21.50 13.79 9.92
N LEU A 11 -22.70 14.35 9.71
CA LEU A 11 -22.84 15.76 9.34
C LEU A 11 -22.37 16.69 10.46
N ARG A 12 -22.77 16.43 11.70
CA ARG A 12 -22.34 17.20 12.88
C ARG A 12 -20.84 17.09 13.11
N ALA A 13 -20.27 15.90 12.90
CA ALA A 13 -18.83 15.67 12.98
C ALA A 13 -18.07 16.59 12.02
N ARG A 14 -18.49 16.65 10.75
CA ARG A 14 -17.89 17.54 9.73
C ARG A 14 -18.05 19.02 10.07
N GLN A 15 -19.22 19.43 10.54
CA GLN A 15 -19.44 20.82 10.95
C GLN A 15 -18.55 21.22 12.12
N SER A 16 -18.40 20.33 13.11
CA SER A 16 -17.52 20.53 14.27
C SER A 16 -16.05 20.65 13.83
N SER A 17 -15.55 19.78 12.95
CA SER A 17 -14.17 19.90 12.44
C SER A 17 -13.95 21.17 11.61
N GLN A 18 -14.95 21.63 10.87
CA GLN A 18 -14.87 22.88 10.13
C GLN A 18 -14.72 24.10 11.04
N GLN A 19 -15.38 24.11 12.20
CA GLN A 19 -15.23 25.19 13.18
C GLN A 19 -13.79 25.33 13.67
N TRP A 20 -13.10 24.22 13.90
CA TRP A 20 -11.68 24.23 14.26
C TRP A 20 -10.79 24.89 13.21
N PHE A 21 -11.09 24.72 11.92
CA PHE A 21 -10.33 25.38 10.85
C PHE A 21 -10.46 26.91 10.88
N TYR A 22 -11.57 27.45 11.36
CA TYR A 22 -11.78 28.89 11.52
C TYR A 22 -11.16 29.48 12.79
N ARG A 23 -10.74 28.66 13.77
CA ARG A 23 -10.05 29.15 14.97
C ARG A 23 -8.66 29.68 14.64
N TYR A 24 -8.28 30.78 15.29
CA TYR A 24 -6.92 31.34 15.23
C TYR A 24 -5.93 30.48 16.01
N ASP A 25 -6.31 30.07 17.23
CA ASP A 25 -5.53 29.20 18.09
C ASP A 25 -5.81 27.73 17.74
N LYS A 26 -4.79 27.03 17.22
CA LYS A 26 -4.88 25.62 16.81
C LYS A 26 -4.65 24.63 17.95
N ASP A 27 -4.24 25.08 19.13
CA ASP A 27 -4.07 24.22 20.31
C ASP A 27 -5.42 23.89 20.96
N GLN A 28 -6.45 24.69 20.67
CA GLN A 28 -7.82 24.49 21.15
C GLN A 28 -8.54 23.42 20.33
N ASN A 29 -8.49 22.19 20.85
CA ASN A 29 -8.95 21.00 20.14
C ASN A 29 -10.39 20.58 20.48
N GLU A 30 -11.18 21.39 21.20
CA GLU A 30 -12.54 21.00 21.63
C GLU A 30 -13.44 20.64 20.44
N ASP A 31 -13.35 21.41 19.36
CA ASP A 31 -14.10 21.20 18.13
C ASP A 31 -13.72 19.88 17.43
N LEU A 32 -12.44 19.51 17.45
CA LEU A 32 -11.95 18.24 16.91
C LEU A 32 -12.31 17.07 17.82
N LEU A 33 -12.20 17.22 19.13
CA LEU A 33 -12.61 16.19 20.10
C LEU A 33 -14.10 15.91 19.99
N GLN A 34 -14.92 16.95 19.80
CA GLN A 34 -16.35 16.82 19.58
C GLN A 34 -16.66 16.16 18.23
N SER A 35 -15.93 16.53 17.17
CA SER A 35 -16.01 15.87 15.86
C SER A 35 -15.72 14.37 15.96
N MET A 36 -14.63 14.01 16.65
CA MET A 36 -14.23 12.62 16.87
C MET A 36 -15.31 11.83 17.63
N ARG A 37 -15.89 12.41 18.69
CA ARG A 37 -17.01 11.80 19.44
C ARG A 37 -18.19 11.49 18.51
N TYR A 38 -18.61 12.44 17.68
CA TYR A 38 -19.71 12.23 16.74
C TYR A 38 -19.42 11.11 15.73
N TYR A 39 -18.18 10.98 15.23
CA TYR A 39 -17.81 9.87 14.37
C TYR A 39 -17.82 8.51 15.09
N ILE A 40 -17.38 8.45 16.36
CA ILE A 40 -17.45 7.24 17.17
C ILE A 40 -18.91 6.83 17.39
N GLU A 41 -19.78 7.77 17.79
CA GLU A 41 -21.21 7.52 17.94
C GLU A 41 -21.85 7.07 16.62
N ALA A 42 -21.47 7.69 15.48
CA ALA A 42 -21.94 7.25 14.18
C ALA A 42 -21.52 5.81 13.86
N ALA A 43 -20.27 5.43 14.20
CA ALA A 43 -19.78 4.07 14.04
C ALA A 43 -20.57 3.07 14.90
N GLU A 44 -20.86 3.41 16.15
CA GLU A 44 -21.70 2.59 17.04
C GLU A 44 -23.10 2.38 16.46
N VAL A 45 -23.73 3.45 15.96
CA VAL A 45 -25.04 3.35 15.31
C VAL A 45 -24.97 2.48 14.07
N HIS A 46 -23.99 2.69 13.18
CA HIS A 46 -23.80 1.86 11.99
C HIS A 46 -23.59 0.38 12.34
N SER A 47 -22.78 0.09 13.36
CA SER A 47 -22.51 -1.28 13.81
C SER A 47 -23.77 -2.00 14.28
N SER A 48 -24.75 -1.26 14.81
CA SER A 48 -26.05 -1.79 15.25
C SER A 48 -27.02 -2.09 14.11
N ILE A 49 -26.67 -1.72 12.88
CA ILE A 49 -27.38 -2.03 11.64
C ILE A 49 -26.64 -3.14 10.91
N ASP A 50 -25.36 -2.87 10.59
CA ASP A 50 -24.44 -3.76 9.92
C ASP A 50 -22.99 -3.34 10.23
N ALA A 51 -22.16 -4.29 10.67
CA ALA A 51 -20.74 -4.07 10.94
C ALA A 51 -19.90 -4.03 9.65
N GLY A 52 -20.44 -3.43 8.59
CA GLY A 52 -19.85 -3.35 7.27
C GLY A 52 -19.03 -2.07 7.04
N ASN A 53 -18.98 -1.64 5.77
CA ASN A 53 -18.12 -0.55 5.32
C ASN A 53 -18.42 0.79 5.99
N ASN A 54 -19.68 1.07 6.35
CA ASN A 54 -20.06 2.33 6.97
C ASN A 54 -19.49 2.49 8.38
N THR A 55 -19.53 1.42 9.18
CA THR A 55 -18.89 1.36 10.50
C THR A 55 -17.39 1.61 10.38
N ARG A 56 -16.71 0.88 9.47
CA ARG A 56 -15.27 1.05 9.23
C ARG A 56 -14.94 2.49 8.81
N ARG A 57 -15.72 3.07 7.90
CA ARG A 57 -15.52 4.46 7.42
C ARG A 57 -15.68 5.47 8.55
N ALA A 58 -16.68 5.31 9.42
CA ALA A 58 -16.87 6.20 10.57
C ALA A 58 -15.71 6.07 11.58
N CYS A 59 -15.22 4.86 11.86
CA CYS A 59 -14.01 4.66 12.67
C CYS A 59 -12.77 5.32 12.04
N ALA A 60 -12.56 5.14 10.73
CA ALA A 60 -11.44 5.74 10.02
C ALA A 60 -11.49 7.27 10.05
N GLN A 61 -12.67 7.87 9.92
CA GLN A 61 -12.86 9.31 10.08
C GLN A 61 -12.53 9.79 11.50
N ALA A 62 -12.92 9.06 12.54
CA ALA A 62 -12.51 9.37 13.92
C ALA A 62 -10.99 9.29 14.09
N SER A 63 -10.34 8.27 13.52
CA SER A 63 -8.87 8.15 13.52
C SER A 63 -8.18 9.28 12.75
N LEU A 64 -8.76 9.74 11.64
CA LEU A 64 -8.23 10.86 10.87
C LEU A 64 -8.31 12.18 11.66
N VAL A 65 -9.39 12.39 12.43
CA VAL A 65 -9.49 13.51 13.37
C VAL A 65 -8.42 13.43 14.45
N SER A 66 -8.14 12.23 14.97
CA SER A 66 -7.03 12.01 15.91
C SER A 66 -5.66 12.37 15.31
N LEU A 67 -5.42 12.07 14.03
CA LEU A 67 -4.21 12.52 13.33
C LEU A 67 -4.13 14.05 13.24
N GLN A 68 -5.25 14.72 12.95
CA GLN A 68 -5.29 16.18 12.91
C GLN A 68 -4.94 16.82 14.25
N ILE A 69 -5.38 16.24 15.36
CA ILE A 69 -5.05 16.70 16.72
C ILE A 69 -3.55 16.48 17.01
N ARG A 70 -3.02 15.31 16.66
CA ARG A 70 -1.64 14.92 17.00
C ARG A 70 -0.59 15.60 16.11
N MET A 71 -0.97 15.99 14.89
CA MET A 71 -0.09 16.60 13.89
C MET A 71 -0.77 17.81 13.24
N PRO A 72 -0.92 18.93 13.97
CA PRO A 72 -1.70 20.08 13.54
C PRO A 72 -1.09 20.82 12.33
N ASP A 73 0.22 20.69 12.11
CA ASP A 73 0.93 21.34 10.99
C ASP A 73 0.54 20.78 9.63
N THR A 74 -0.02 19.57 9.59
CA THR A 74 -0.52 18.94 8.36
C THR A 74 -2.05 19.01 8.35
N LYS A 75 -2.62 19.37 7.19
CA LYS A 75 -4.07 19.30 7.00
C LYS A 75 -4.46 17.88 6.61
N TRP A 76 -5.16 17.18 7.50
CA TRP A 76 -5.62 15.80 7.30
C TRP A 76 -7.10 15.72 6.89
N LEU A 77 -7.92 16.66 7.38
CA LEU A 77 -9.37 16.67 7.17
C LEU A 77 -9.77 17.51 5.95
N ASP A 78 -10.94 17.20 5.39
CA ASP A 78 -11.56 17.92 4.26
C ASP A 78 -10.61 18.08 3.05
N LEU A 79 -9.87 17.02 2.73
CA LEU A 79 -9.03 16.96 1.54
C LEU A 79 -9.84 16.53 0.32
N SER A 80 -9.45 17.03 -0.85
CA SER A 80 -9.84 16.42 -2.11
C SER A 80 -9.18 15.05 -2.26
N GLU A 81 -9.77 14.19 -3.09
CA GLU A 81 -9.23 12.85 -3.39
C GLU A 81 -7.76 12.91 -3.85
N THR A 82 -7.41 13.88 -4.69
CA THR A 82 -6.02 14.10 -5.16
C THR A 82 -5.08 14.44 -4.01
N ASN A 83 -5.49 15.32 -3.09
CA ASN A 83 -4.65 15.72 -1.96
C ASN A 83 -4.53 14.58 -0.93
N ALA A 84 -5.60 13.80 -0.74
CA ALA A 84 -5.59 12.61 0.10
C ALA A 84 -4.62 11.55 -0.44
N ARG A 85 -4.60 11.30 -1.76
CA ARG A 85 -3.60 10.41 -2.39
C ARG A 85 -2.17 10.90 -2.17
N ARG A 86 -1.93 12.20 -2.32
CA ARG A 86 -0.60 12.77 -2.10
C ARG A 86 -0.13 12.52 -0.65
N ILE A 87 -0.98 12.86 0.32
CA ILE A 87 -0.67 12.65 1.74
C ILE A 87 -0.49 11.15 2.04
N LEU A 88 -1.33 10.28 1.48
CA LEU A 88 -1.22 8.82 1.64
C LEU A 88 0.17 8.30 1.25
N VAL A 89 0.69 8.77 0.12
CA VAL A 89 1.99 8.38 -0.43
C VAL A 89 3.16 8.93 0.40
N GLU A 90 3.00 10.13 0.96
CA GLU A 90 4.02 10.79 1.80
C GLU A 90 4.19 10.16 3.20
N GLN A 91 3.29 9.26 3.62
CA GLN A 91 3.32 8.67 4.96
C GLN A 91 4.44 7.64 5.13
N SER A 92 5.30 7.85 6.13
CA SER A 92 6.35 6.91 6.53
C SER A 92 5.87 5.79 7.46
N ARG A 93 4.71 5.96 8.10
CA ARG A 93 4.13 4.98 9.03
C ARG A 93 2.91 4.33 8.40
N PHE A 94 2.89 2.99 8.39
CA PHE A 94 1.79 2.24 7.76
C PHE A 94 0.44 2.54 8.41
N GLN A 95 0.39 2.66 9.74
CA GLN A 95 -0.87 2.98 10.43
C GLN A 95 -1.46 4.34 10.00
N GLU A 96 -0.62 5.36 9.81
CA GLU A 96 -1.05 6.69 9.36
C GLU A 96 -1.53 6.63 7.91
N ALA A 97 -0.79 5.93 7.04
CA ALA A 97 -1.20 5.66 5.67
C ALA A 97 -2.55 4.94 5.60
N LEU A 98 -2.74 3.91 6.44
CA LEU A 98 -3.98 3.13 6.49
C LEU A 98 -5.17 3.98 6.92
N ILE A 99 -5.00 4.85 7.93
CA ILE A 99 -6.07 5.77 8.36
C ILE A 99 -6.50 6.67 7.20
N VAL A 100 -5.54 7.25 6.47
CA VAL A 100 -5.83 8.09 5.29
C VAL A 100 -6.55 7.27 4.21
N ALA A 101 -6.04 6.08 3.90
CA ALA A 101 -6.61 5.21 2.89
C ALA A 101 -8.06 4.82 3.21
N GLU A 102 -8.36 4.47 4.46
CA GLU A 102 -9.71 4.09 4.87
C GLU A 102 -10.65 5.29 4.97
N ALA A 103 -10.19 6.42 5.50
CA ALA A 103 -11.03 7.59 5.68
C ALA A 103 -11.48 8.20 4.34
N TYR A 104 -10.62 8.16 3.32
CA TYR A 104 -10.87 8.70 1.98
C TYR A 104 -11.32 7.65 0.96
N GLY A 105 -11.49 6.37 1.35
CA GLY A 105 -11.92 5.32 0.43
C GLY A 105 -10.86 4.92 -0.61
N LEU A 106 -9.59 5.17 -0.32
CA LEU A 106 -8.41 4.83 -1.12
C LEU A 106 -7.79 3.48 -0.73
N ASN A 107 -8.43 2.69 0.14
CA ASN A 107 -7.94 1.36 0.51
C ASN A 107 -8.21 0.30 -0.57
N GLN A 108 -7.78 0.58 -1.79
CA GLN A 108 -7.85 -0.31 -2.96
C GLN A 108 -6.44 -0.77 -3.33
N PRO A 109 -6.26 -2.00 -3.87
CA PRO A 109 -4.93 -2.52 -4.17
C PRO A 109 -4.08 -1.64 -5.11
N SER A 110 -4.70 -0.92 -6.05
CA SER A 110 -3.99 -0.04 -6.98
C SER A 110 -3.35 1.17 -6.28
N GLU A 111 -3.99 1.72 -5.24
CA GLU A 111 -3.49 2.91 -4.53
C GLU A 111 -2.22 2.59 -3.73
N TRP A 112 -2.11 1.37 -3.22
CA TRP A 112 -0.97 0.93 -2.41
C TRP A 112 0.30 0.64 -3.21
N ALA A 113 0.23 0.47 -4.53
CA ALA A 113 1.42 0.23 -5.35
C ALA A 113 2.39 1.42 -5.29
N LEU A 114 1.87 2.64 -5.42
CA LEU A 114 2.69 3.86 -5.35
C LEU A 114 3.20 4.12 -3.92
N VAL A 115 2.38 3.85 -2.90
CA VAL A 115 2.79 3.98 -1.49
C VAL A 115 3.98 3.07 -1.20
N LEU A 116 3.86 1.78 -1.55
CA LEU A 116 4.94 0.82 -1.34
C LEU A 116 6.19 1.19 -2.15
N TRP A 117 6.02 1.73 -3.35
CA TRP A 117 7.14 2.20 -4.18
C TRP A 117 7.93 3.31 -3.48
N GLU A 118 7.27 4.36 -3.00
CA GLU A 118 7.94 5.45 -2.26
C GLU A 118 8.64 4.94 -1.00
N GLN A 119 8.04 3.97 -0.30
CA GLN A 119 8.70 3.35 0.85
C GLN A 119 9.96 2.58 0.45
N MET A 120 9.99 1.94 -0.72
CA MET A 120 11.17 1.21 -1.20
C MET A 120 12.36 2.12 -1.54
N LEU A 121 12.11 3.39 -1.84
CA LEU A 121 13.17 4.40 -2.04
C LEU A 121 13.82 4.83 -0.72
N ASN A 122 13.19 4.53 0.42
CA ASN A 122 13.64 4.87 1.77
C ASN A 122 14.04 3.61 2.57
N PRO A 123 15.31 3.14 2.45
CA PRO A 123 15.72 1.83 2.97
C PRO A 123 15.58 1.66 4.49
N GLU A 124 15.60 2.74 5.25
CA GLU A 124 15.44 2.71 6.71
C GLU A 124 14.00 2.39 7.14
N LEU A 125 13.02 2.73 6.30
CA LEU A 125 11.59 2.64 6.63
C LEU A 125 10.90 1.46 5.96
N THR A 126 11.41 1.00 4.80
CA THR A 126 10.73 0.00 3.97
C THR A 126 10.42 -1.28 4.74
N GLU A 127 11.36 -1.83 5.52
CA GLU A 127 11.20 -3.16 6.10
C GLU A 127 10.08 -3.21 7.16
N GLN A 128 10.05 -2.21 8.05
CA GLN A 128 9.00 -2.09 9.06
C GLN A 128 7.64 -1.79 8.41
N PHE A 129 7.59 -0.84 7.49
CA PHE A 129 6.34 -0.50 6.79
C PHE A 129 5.75 -1.72 6.10
N VAL A 130 6.56 -2.46 5.34
CA VAL A 130 6.08 -3.65 4.62
C VAL A 130 5.72 -4.78 5.59
N ALA A 131 6.41 -4.92 6.74
CA ALA A 131 6.02 -5.87 7.79
C ALA A 131 4.64 -5.57 8.39
N GLU A 132 4.38 -4.31 8.74
CA GLU A 132 3.07 -3.87 9.24
C GLU A 132 1.99 -4.00 8.17
N PHE A 133 2.30 -3.62 6.93
CA PHE A 133 1.40 -3.76 5.79
C PHE A 133 0.89 -5.19 5.64
N VAL A 134 1.79 -6.18 5.56
CA VAL A 134 1.37 -7.58 5.31
C VAL A 134 0.68 -8.23 6.51
N ALA A 135 0.79 -7.64 7.69
CA ALA A 135 0.06 -8.10 8.87
C ALA A 135 -1.42 -7.70 8.84
N VAL A 136 -1.77 -6.67 8.07
CA VAL A 136 -3.13 -6.10 8.02
C VAL A 136 -3.78 -6.27 6.65
N LEU A 137 -3.04 -6.06 5.56
CA LEU A 137 -3.52 -6.12 4.18
C LEU A 137 -2.78 -7.18 3.36
N PRO A 138 -3.47 -7.91 2.47
CA PRO A 138 -2.83 -8.89 1.61
C PRO A 138 -2.02 -8.21 0.50
N LEU A 139 -0.87 -8.79 0.15
CA LEU A 139 -0.13 -8.45 -1.07
C LEU A 139 -0.88 -8.96 -2.29
N GLN A 140 -1.69 -8.10 -2.90
CA GLN A 140 -2.49 -8.46 -4.06
C GLN A 140 -1.63 -8.56 -5.33
N PRO A 141 -1.85 -9.56 -6.21
CA PRO A 141 -1.06 -9.74 -7.42
C PRO A 141 -1.03 -8.51 -8.33
N SER A 142 -2.15 -7.81 -8.50
CA SER A 142 -2.23 -6.60 -9.35
C SER A 142 -1.28 -5.50 -8.89
N MET A 143 -1.25 -5.24 -7.58
CA MET A 143 -0.36 -4.28 -6.92
C MET A 143 1.11 -4.67 -7.10
N LEU A 144 1.45 -5.95 -6.90
CA LEU A 144 2.81 -6.44 -7.05
C LEU A 144 3.32 -6.32 -8.49
N VAL A 145 2.45 -6.61 -9.48
CA VAL A 145 2.79 -6.48 -10.89
C VAL A 145 3.03 -5.02 -11.27
N GLU A 146 2.25 -4.09 -10.72
CA GLU A 146 2.47 -2.65 -10.91
C GLU A 146 3.81 -2.19 -10.29
N LEU A 147 4.11 -2.63 -9.07
CA LEU A 147 5.43 -2.41 -8.44
C LEU A 147 6.59 -2.94 -9.29
N ALA A 148 6.45 -4.12 -9.89
CA ALA A 148 7.47 -4.68 -10.78
C ALA A 148 7.70 -3.81 -12.03
N ARG A 149 6.64 -3.16 -12.55
CA ARG A 149 6.75 -2.21 -13.66
C ARG A 149 7.45 -0.92 -13.22
N PHE A 150 7.11 -0.36 -12.06
CA PHE A 150 7.81 0.80 -11.50
C PHE A 150 9.30 0.53 -11.30
N TYR A 151 9.64 -0.63 -10.74
CA TYR A 151 11.03 -1.04 -10.59
C TYR A 151 11.75 -1.07 -11.94
N ARG A 152 11.18 -1.74 -12.94
CA ARG A 152 11.78 -1.82 -14.28
C ARG A 152 11.96 -0.44 -14.90
N SER A 153 10.93 0.41 -14.87
CA SER A 153 11.01 1.76 -15.46
C SER A 153 12.09 2.58 -14.78
N GLU A 154 12.23 2.48 -13.46
CA GLU A 154 13.26 3.20 -12.72
C GLU A 154 14.68 2.71 -13.06
N MET A 155 14.86 1.38 -13.14
CA MET A 155 16.12 0.77 -13.56
C MET A 155 16.50 1.16 -14.99
N GLN A 156 15.54 1.22 -15.90
CA GLN A 156 15.79 1.61 -17.30
C GLN A 156 16.10 3.11 -17.40
N ALA A 157 15.30 3.96 -16.77
CA ALA A 157 15.48 5.41 -16.80
C ALA A 157 16.83 5.85 -16.23
N ARG A 158 17.33 5.15 -15.20
CA ARG A 158 18.59 5.51 -14.52
C ARG A 158 19.79 4.66 -14.91
N GLY A 159 19.57 3.47 -15.48
CA GLY A 159 20.63 2.62 -16.03
C GLY A 159 21.32 3.25 -17.23
N ASP A 160 20.57 4.00 -18.05
CA ASP A 160 21.12 4.83 -19.14
C ASP A 160 21.80 6.12 -18.63
N GLN A 161 21.50 6.56 -17.39
CA GLN A 161 22.04 7.78 -16.79
C GLN A 161 23.28 7.54 -15.93
N SER A 162 24.08 6.51 -16.21
CA SER A 162 25.38 6.29 -15.56
C SER A 162 26.40 7.42 -15.79
N GLN A 163 26.03 8.52 -16.47
CA GLN A 163 26.83 9.73 -16.64
C GLN A 163 26.21 11.04 -16.10
N PHE A 164 24.94 11.08 -15.66
CA PHE A 164 24.30 12.35 -15.27
C PHE A 164 23.35 12.22 -14.07
N SER A 165 23.91 11.85 -12.93
CA SER A 165 23.19 11.78 -11.66
C SER A 165 23.09 13.15 -10.97
N VAL A 166 22.22 14.08 -11.40
CA VAL A 166 21.93 15.27 -10.54
C VAL A 166 20.48 15.84 -10.57
N TRP A 167 19.69 15.82 -11.65
CA TRP A 167 18.70 16.93 -11.79
C TRP A 167 17.17 16.72 -11.69
N LEU A 168 16.61 15.55 -11.30
CA LEU A 168 15.12 15.41 -11.34
C LEU A 168 14.38 15.06 -10.05
N THR A 169 15.06 14.88 -8.92
CA THR A 169 14.41 14.87 -7.59
C THR A 169 15.26 15.71 -6.65
N GLY A 170 14.71 16.79 -6.12
CA GLY A 170 15.39 17.65 -5.14
C GLY A 170 15.78 16.84 -3.91
N GLY A 171 17.04 16.40 -3.86
CA GLY A 171 17.54 15.43 -2.89
C GLY A 171 18.16 14.24 -3.61
N GLY A 172 19.40 14.39 -4.09
CA GLY A 172 20.10 13.34 -4.83
C GLY A 172 20.08 11.99 -4.11
N LEU A 173 19.65 10.95 -4.81
CA LEU A 173 19.62 9.58 -4.28
C LEU A 173 21.06 9.08 -4.02
N PRO A 174 21.31 8.35 -2.91
CA PRO A 174 22.65 7.87 -2.56
C PRO A 174 23.29 7.04 -3.67
N ALA A 175 24.63 7.00 -3.75
CA ALA A 175 25.36 6.23 -4.77
C ALA A 175 24.97 4.73 -4.83
N ASP A 176 24.45 4.18 -3.74
CA ASP A 176 24.00 2.79 -3.61
C ASP A 176 22.48 2.59 -3.74
N TRP A 177 21.71 3.60 -4.20
CA TRP A 177 20.25 3.55 -4.31
C TRP A 177 19.76 2.30 -5.06
N ALA A 178 20.44 1.89 -6.13
CA ALA A 178 20.09 0.71 -6.92
C ALA A 178 20.25 -0.59 -6.11
N LYS A 179 21.27 -0.66 -5.24
CA LYS A 179 21.46 -1.81 -4.33
C LYS A 179 20.36 -1.85 -3.28
N TYR A 180 19.99 -0.70 -2.71
CA TYR A 180 18.91 -0.61 -1.73
C TYR A 180 17.57 -1.00 -2.33
N LEU A 181 17.22 -0.42 -3.48
CA LEU A 181 15.98 -0.72 -4.17
C LEU A 181 15.92 -2.20 -4.60
N GLY A 182 17.02 -2.74 -5.11
CA GLY A 182 17.14 -4.17 -5.41
C GLY A 182 16.96 -5.06 -4.17
N ARG A 183 17.50 -4.66 -3.01
CA ARG A 183 17.29 -5.36 -1.74
C ARG A 183 15.82 -5.32 -1.30
N SER A 184 15.19 -4.14 -1.35
CA SER A 184 13.77 -3.96 -1.02
C SER A 184 12.87 -4.82 -1.91
N PHE A 185 13.10 -4.83 -3.22
CA PHE A 185 12.34 -5.65 -4.15
C PHE A 185 12.58 -7.15 -3.92
N ARG A 186 13.81 -7.59 -3.62
CA ARG A 186 14.09 -8.99 -3.21
C ARG A 186 13.33 -9.39 -1.95
N CYS A 187 13.19 -8.49 -0.97
CA CYS A 187 12.38 -8.76 0.21
C CYS A 187 10.90 -8.99 -0.15
N LEU A 188 10.36 -8.23 -1.10
CA LEU A 188 9.00 -8.42 -1.63
C LEU A 188 8.85 -9.77 -2.35
N LEU A 189 9.81 -10.13 -3.21
CA LEU A 189 9.83 -11.42 -3.91
C LEU A 189 9.87 -12.59 -2.93
N LYS A 190 10.66 -12.51 -1.85
CA LYS A 190 10.70 -13.54 -0.79
C LYS A 190 9.36 -13.74 -0.09
N ARG A 191 8.57 -12.67 0.08
CA ARG A 191 7.23 -12.71 0.70
C ARG A 191 6.14 -13.23 -0.25
N THR A 192 6.39 -13.23 -1.55
CA THR A 192 5.46 -13.77 -2.56
C THR A 192 5.52 -15.30 -2.55
N ARG A 193 4.50 -15.98 -2.02
CA ARG A 193 4.53 -17.45 -1.88
C ARG A 193 4.27 -18.20 -3.19
N ASP A 194 3.39 -17.66 -4.04
CA ASP A 194 3.08 -18.25 -5.34
C ASP A 194 4.29 -18.13 -6.27
N PHE A 195 4.86 -19.28 -6.68
CA PHE A 195 6.03 -19.35 -7.55
C PHE A 195 5.76 -18.83 -8.96
N ARG A 196 4.54 -18.99 -9.51
CA ARG A 196 4.19 -18.46 -10.83
C ARG A 196 4.13 -16.93 -10.80
N LEU A 197 3.53 -16.38 -9.76
CA LEU A 197 3.52 -14.94 -9.54
C LEU A 197 4.94 -14.42 -9.31
N LYS A 198 5.71 -15.04 -8.41
CA LYS A 198 7.11 -14.65 -8.13
C LYS A 198 7.97 -14.66 -9.39
N LEU A 199 7.85 -15.70 -10.22
CA LEU A 199 8.52 -15.78 -11.52
C LEU A 199 8.09 -14.61 -12.41
N HIS A 200 6.79 -14.37 -12.57
CA HIS A 200 6.27 -13.26 -13.37
C HIS A 200 6.79 -11.90 -12.90
N LEU A 201 6.85 -11.66 -11.59
CA LEU A 201 7.37 -10.42 -11.00
C LEU A 201 8.86 -10.25 -11.28
N ALA A 202 9.66 -11.29 -11.04
CA ALA A 202 11.11 -11.27 -11.28
C ALA A 202 11.45 -11.05 -12.76
N THR A 203 10.73 -11.71 -13.67
CA THR A 203 10.86 -11.51 -15.12
C THR A 203 10.43 -10.10 -15.53
N THR A 204 9.36 -9.56 -14.95
CA THR A 204 8.87 -8.22 -15.28
C THR A 204 9.84 -7.14 -14.82
N ALA A 205 10.37 -7.25 -13.60
CA ALA A 205 11.29 -6.29 -13.00
C ALA A 205 12.69 -6.31 -13.63
N THR A 206 13.11 -7.46 -14.18
CA THR A 206 14.45 -7.75 -14.72
C THR A 206 15.60 -7.68 -13.69
N GLY A 207 16.71 -8.40 -13.93
CA GLY A 207 17.88 -8.36 -13.03
C GLY A 207 17.81 -9.25 -11.78
N PHE A 208 16.92 -10.24 -11.79
CA PHE A 208 16.70 -11.21 -10.71
C PHE A 208 16.83 -12.67 -11.21
N ASP A 209 17.83 -12.95 -12.04
CA ASP A 209 18.02 -14.25 -12.69
C ASP A 209 18.12 -15.41 -11.68
N ASP A 210 18.75 -15.16 -10.53
CA ASP A 210 18.83 -16.12 -9.42
C ASP A 210 17.43 -16.53 -8.90
N VAL A 211 16.50 -15.58 -8.84
CA VAL A 211 15.11 -15.83 -8.43
C VAL A 211 14.34 -16.54 -9.53
N ILE A 212 14.56 -16.17 -10.79
CA ILE A 212 13.94 -16.80 -11.97
C ILE A 212 14.34 -18.29 -12.03
N ASP A 213 15.63 -18.58 -11.93
CA ASP A 213 16.17 -19.94 -11.95
C ASP A 213 15.68 -20.78 -10.76
N ALA A 214 15.53 -20.16 -9.59
CA ALA A 214 14.96 -20.84 -8.42
C ALA A 214 13.47 -21.17 -8.64
N CYS A 215 12.70 -20.25 -9.21
CA CYS A 215 11.28 -20.49 -9.51
C CYS A 215 11.10 -21.57 -10.57
N ASN A 216 11.89 -21.54 -11.65
CA ASN A 216 11.84 -22.56 -12.69
C ASN A 216 12.16 -23.95 -12.11
N ARG A 217 13.21 -24.06 -11.30
CA ARG A 217 13.55 -25.32 -10.60
C ARG A 217 12.41 -25.86 -9.73
N GLU A 218 11.67 -24.99 -9.06
CA GLU A 218 10.52 -25.41 -8.24
C GLU A 218 9.29 -25.79 -9.10
N LEU A 219 9.04 -25.08 -10.18
CA LEU A 219 7.91 -25.33 -11.09
C LEU A 219 8.13 -26.58 -11.97
N ASP A 220 9.39 -26.91 -12.27
CA ASP A 220 9.78 -28.10 -13.03
C ASP A 220 9.74 -29.39 -12.20
N LYS A 221 9.51 -29.31 -10.88
CA LYS A 221 9.38 -30.49 -10.02
C LYS A 221 8.17 -31.32 -10.43
N VAL A 222 8.45 -32.52 -10.87
CA VAL A 222 7.44 -33.56 -11.12
C VAL A 222 6.94 -34.10 -9.77
N PRO A 223 5.62 -34.21 -9.54
CA PRO A 223 5.10 -34.84 -8.32
C PRO A 223 5.64 -36.27 -8.18
N GLU A 224 6.03 -36.68 -6.97
CA GLU A 224 6.57 -38.04 -6.71
C GLU A 224 5.58 -39.15 -7.11
N ASN A 225 4.29 -38.82 -7.16
CA ASN A 225 3.19 -39.73 -7.53
C ASN A 225 2.92 -39.75 -9.04
N ALA A 226 3.60 -38.91 -9.82
CA ALA A 226 3.44 -38.93 -11.25
C ALA A 226 4.19 -40.16 -11.79
N GLY A 227 3.44 -41.10 -12.37
CA GLY A 227 4.02 -42.18 -13.17
C GLY A 227 4.94 -41.64 -14.27
N PRO A 228 5.70 -42.49 -14.98
CA PRO A 228 6.75 -42.03 -15.89
C PRO A 228 6.18 -40.99 -16.88
N LEU A 229 6.83 -39.82 -16.95
CA LEU A 229 6.40 -38.70 -17.78
C LEU A 229 7.36 -38.54 -18.95
N ILE A 230 6.82 -38.39 -20.17
CA ILE A 230 7.62 -38.05 -21.35
C ILE A 230 7.60 -36.52 -21.54
N LEU A 231 8.78 -35.90 -21.52
CA LEU A 231 8.98 -34.53 -21.97
C LEU A 231 8.83 -34.48 -23.50
N ARG A 232 7.73 -33.89 -23.97
CA ARG A 232 7.57 -33.64 -25.42
C ARG A 232 8.44 -32.44 -25.81
N LYS A 233 9.50 -32.69 -26.59
CA LYS A 233 10.40 -31.64 -27.08
C LYS A 233 9.58 -30.56 -27.82
N GLY A 234 9.65 -29.31 -27.32
CA GLY A 234 9.18 -28.12 -28.03
C GLY A 234 7.90 -27.45 -27.53
N HIS A 235 7.25 -27.90 -26.45
CA HIS A 235 6.09 -27.21 -25.86
C HIS A 235 6.32 -27.04 -24.35
N GLY A 236 6.44 -25.79 -23.90
CA GLY A 236 6.85 -25.42 -22.53
C GLY A 236 6.14 -26.18 -21.40
N GLY A 237 6.80 -27.22 -20.89
CA GLY A 237 6.56 -27.81 -19.56
C GLY A 237 5.32 -28.68 -19.38
N ALA A 238 4.60 -29.07 -20.43
CA ALA A 238 3.45 -29.97 -20.27
C ALA A 238 3.89 -31.44 -20.27
N TYR A 239 3.83 -32.09 -19.10
CA TYR A 239 4.06 -33.52 -18.96
C TYR A 239 2.77 -34.32 -19.18
N LEU A 240 2.86 -35.44 -19.92
CA LEU A 240 1.76 -36.39 -20.09
C LEU A 240 2.08 -37.70 -19.33
N PRO A 241 1.11 -38.27 -18.60
CA PRO A 241 1.27 -39.57 -17.96
C PRO A 241 1.38 -40.68 -19.01
N LEU A 242 2.40 -41.54 -18.87
CA LEU A 242 2.46 -42.81 -19.57
C LEU A 242 1.40 -43.75 -18.97
N MET A 243 0.42 -44.14 -19.77
CA MET A 243 -0.30 -45.40 -19.55
C MET A 243 0.61 -46.57 -19.92
#